data_AF-A0A653TR16-F1
#
_entry.id   AF-A0A653TR16-F1
#
_cell.length_a   1.000
_cell.length_b   1.000
_cell.length_c   1.000
_cell.angle_alpha   90.00
_cell.angle_beta   90.00
_cell.angle_gamma   90.00
#
_symmetry.space_group_name_H-M   'P 1'
#
loop_
_entity.id
_entity.type
_entity.pdbx_description
1 polymer ?
#
loop_
_entity_poly.entity_id
_entity_poly.type
_entity_poly.pdbx_seq_one_letter_code
_entity_poly.pdbx_strand_id
1 'polypeptide(L)'
;MLKETIVLDDPEATCRAALLGLGVTLSAVCHVLPHLESGALVRLLPQWYIDEGPISIYYASRTLLPSKTRVFVDFVADAVRRQRLAERFAGSLG
;
A
#
# COMPACT_ATOMS: atom_id res chain seq x y z
N MET A 1 9.76 -25.79 -6.88
CA MET A 1 9.84 -24.38 -6.46
C MET A 1 10.08 -23.52 -7.70
N LEU A 2 9.39 -22.40 -7.83
CA LEU A 2 9.76 -21.38 -8.83
C LEU A 2 11.13 -20.83 -8.45
N LYS A 3 12.02 -20.63 -9.42
CA LYS A 3 13.37 -20.10 -9.19
C LYS A 3 13.29 -18.57 -9.14
N GLU A 4 13.78 -17.95 -8.06
CA GLU A 4 13.84 -16.49 -8.02
C GLU A 4 14.72 -15.97 -9.15
N THR A 5 14.19 -15.05 -9.94
CA THR A 5 14.90 -14.47 -11.10
C THR A 5 15.35 -13.03 -10.80
N ILE A 6 14.66 -12.33 -9.89
CA ILE A 6 14.92 -10.95 -9.48
C ILE A 6 14.58 -10.82 -7.99
N VAL A 7 15.42 -10.12 -7.22
CA VAL A 7 15.20 -9.80 -5.80
C VAL A 7 15.27 -8.29 -5.63
N LEU A 8 14.26 -7.70 -4.98
CA LEU A 8 14.10 -6.26 -4.77
C LEU A 8 13.63 -6.02 -3.33
N ASP A 9 14.07 -4.91 -2.74
CA ASP A 9 13.69 -4.46 -1.39
C ASP A 9 12.86 -3.17 -1.40
N ASP A 10 12.54 -2.65 -2.59
CA ASP A 10 11.72 -1.47 -2.82
C ASP A 10 10.37 -1.84 -3.48
N PRO A 11 9.22 -1.46 -2.90
CA PRO A 11 7.90 -1.73 -3.47
C PRO A 11 7.69 -1.13 -4.86
N GLU A 12 8.26 0.04 -5.13
CA GLU A 12 8.13 0.73 -6.42
C GLU A 12 8.92 0.02 -7.52
N ALA A 13 10.17 -0.38 -7.25
CA ALA A 13 10.97 -1.21 -8.14
C ALA A 13 10.24 -2.53 -8.46
N THR A 14 9.62 -3.12 -7.44
CA THR A 14 8.87 -4.37 -7.55
C THR A 14 7.63 -4.22 -8.45
N CYS A 15 6.87 -3.13 -8.29
CA CYS A 15 5.75 -2.77 -9.15
C CYS A 15 6.21 -2.58 -10.61
N ARG A 16 7.31 -1.85 -10.82
CA ARG A 16 7.86 -1.61 -12.17
C ARG A 16 8.32 -2.89 -12.86
N ALA A 17 8.93 -3.81 -12.13
CA ALA A 17 9.32 -5.11 -12.70
C ALA A 17 8.11 -5.89 -13.23
N ALA A 18 7.00 -5.88 -12.49
CA ALA A 18 5.75 -6.50 -12.93
C ALA A 18 5.15 -5.79 -14.17
N LEU A 19 5.15 -4.46 -14.18
CA LEU A 19 4.69 -3.66 -15.32
C LEU A 19 5.51 -3.90 -16.60
N LEU A 20 6.80 -4.20 -16.46
CA LEU A 20 7.69 -4.56 -17.57
C LEU A 20 7.54 -6.03 -18.02
N GLY A 21 6.64 -6.80 -17.40
CA GLY A 21 6.42 -8.21 -17.72
C GLY A 21 7.54 -9.13 -17.25
N LEU A 22 8.36 -8.71 -16.28
CA LEU A 22 9.48 -9.50 -15.77
C LEU A 22 9.06 -10.58 -14.76
N GLY A 23 7.78 -10.63 -14.38
CA GLY A 23 7.24 -11.65 -13.50
C GLY A 23 5.98 -11.22 -12.75
N VAL A 24 5.70 -11.94 -11.67
CA VAL A 24 4.59 -11.68 -10.74
C VAL A 24 5.14 -11.20 -9.42
N THR A 25 4.37 -10.37 -8.70
CA THR A 25 4.81 -9.87 -7.39
C THR A 25 3.69 -9.78 -6.37
N LEU A 26 4.05 -9.93 -5.10
CA LEU A 26 3.25 -9.53 -3.95
C LEU A 26 3.62 -8.09 -3.60
N SER A 27 2.65 -7.18 -3.65
CA SER A 27 2.86 -5.76 -3.36
C SER A 27 1.67 -5.19 -2.60
N ALA A 28 1.93 -4.20 -1.74
CA ALA A 28 0.87 -3.48 -1.05
C ALA A 28 0.01 -2.71 -2.06
N VAL A 29 -1.32 -2.73 -1.85
CA VAL A 29 -2.30 -2.16 -2.79
C VAL A 29 -2.02 -0.68 -3.07
N CYS A 30 -1.53 0.08 -2.10
CA CYS A 30 -1.21 1.49 -2.28
C CYS A 30 -0.19 1.79 -3.39
N HIS A 31 0.72 0.84 -3.71
CA HIS A 31 1.72 1.00 -4.76
C HIS A 31 1.21 0.58 -6.14
N VAL A 32 0.24 -0.35 -6.20
CA VAL A 32 -0.22 -0.95 -7.46
C VAL A 32 -1.62 -0.48 -7.88
N LEU A 33 -2.37 0.19 -7.01
CA LEU A 33 -3.77 0.57 -7.24
C LEU A 33 -3.99 1.31 -8.56
N PRO A 34 -3.21 2.34 -8.95
CA PRO A 34 -3.42 3.02 -10.24
C PRO A 34 -3.23 2.08 -11.45
N HIS A 35 -2.36 1.08 -11.30
CA HIS A 35 -2.07 0.10 -12.35
C HIS A 35 -3.13 -1.00 -12.42
N LEU A 36 -3.73 -1.36 -11.28
CA LEU A 36 -4.91 -2.22 -11.24
C LEU A 36 -6.14 -1.52 -11.83
N GLU A 37 -6.36 -0.24 -11.48
CA GLU A 37 -7.47 0.57 -11.99
C GLU A 37 -7.38 0.80 -13.51
N SER A 38 -6.17 0.94 -14.05
CA SER A 38 -5.94 1.10 -15.50
C SER A 38 -5.89 -0.23 -16.26
N GLY A 39 -5.85 -1.38 -15.58
CA GLY A 39 -5.68 -2.70 -16.19
C GLY A 39 -4.26 -3.01 -16.68
N ALA A 40 -3.29 -2.14 -16.39
CA ALA A 40 -1.87 -2.40 -16.65
C ALA A 40 -1.31 -3.54 -15.79
N LEU A 41 -1.89 -3.74 -14.60
CA LEU A 41 -1.68 -4.91 -13.75
C LEU A 41 -3.01 -5.61 -13.51
N VAL A 42 -2.95 -6.91 -13.23
CA VAL A 42 -4.11 -7.73 -12.88
C VAL A 42 -3.84 -8.52 -11.61
N ARG A 43 -4.86 -8.71 -10.78
CA ARG A 43 -4.77 -9.52 -9.56
C ARG A 43 -4.90 -11.00 -9.91
N LEU A 44 -3.85 -11.78 -9.68
CA LEU A 44 -3.81 -13.21 -10.03
C LEU A 44 -4.53 -14.11 -9.02
N LEU A 45 -4.48 -13.77 -7.74
CA LEU A 45 -5.06 -14.56 -6.65
C LEU A 45 -6.07 -13.69 -5.87
N PRO A 46 -7.33 -13.56 -6.33
CA PRO A 46 -8.32 -12.68 -5.69
C PRO A 46 -8.71 -13.12 -4.28
N GLN A 47 -8.71 -14.43 -4.02
CA GLN A 47 -9.11 -15.00 -2.73
C GLN A 47 -7.96 -15.09 -1.72
N TRP A 48 -6.77 -14.60 -2.09
CA TRP A 48 -5.59 -14.64 -1.25
C TRP A 48 -5.00 -13.25 -1.09
N TYR A 49 -4.63 -12.90 0.14
CA TYR A 49 -3.94 -11.67 0.49
C TYR A 49 -3.20 -11.86 1.81
N ILE A 50 -2.27 -10.95 2.09
CA ILE A 50 -1.65 -10.81 3.39
C ILE A 50 -2.24 -9.58 4.06
N ASP A 51 -2.72 -9.73 5.29
CA ASP A 51 -3.09 -8.60 6.13
C ASP A 51 -1.85 -8.10 6.86
N GLU A 52 -1.32 -6.95 6.42
CA GLU A 52 -0.17 -6.27 7.03
C GLU A 52 -0.59 -5.36 8.20
N GLY A 53 -1.89 -5.30 8.52
CA GLY A 53 -2.44 -4.46 9.56
C GLY A 53 -2.62 -2.99 9.14
N PRO A 54 -3.02 -2.12 10.09
CA PRO A 54 -3.35 -0.73 9.79
C PRO A 54 -2.11 0.14 9.61
N ILE A 55 -2.16 1.05 8.63
CA ILE A 55 -1.18 2.13 8.49
C ILE A 55 -1.34 3.09 9.68
N SER A 56 -0.27 3.26 10.45
CA SER A 56 -0.28 4.02 11.70
C SER A 56 0.74 5.17 11.67
N ILE A 57 0.38 6.31 12.27
CA ILE A 57 1.29 7.46 12.45
C ILE A 57 1.93 7.36 13.84
N TYR A 58 3.25 7.23 13.89
CA TYR A 58 4.01 7.17 15.14
C TYR A 58 4.64 8.53 15.50
N TYR A 59 4.60 8.89 16.77
CA TYR A 59 5.23 10.10 17.32
C TYR A 59 5.81 9.84 18.71
N ALA A 60 6.86 10.58 19.08
CA ALA A 60 7.68 10.30 20.26
C ALA A 60 6.99 10.53 21.62
N SER A 61 5.99 11.42 21.68
CA SER A 61 5.43 11.83 22.97
C SER A 61 4.31 10.90 23.45
N ARG A 62 4.45 10.34 24.66
CA ARG A 62 3.38 9.57 25.33
C ARG A 62 2.39 10.46 26.11
N THR A 63 2.76 11.71 26.37
CA THR A 63 1.96 12.70 27.12
C THR A 63 1.97 14.05 26.40
N LEU A 64 0.86 14.80 26.43
CA LEU A 64 0.74 16.15 25.86
C LEU A 64 1.26 16.27 24.41
N LEU A 65 0.46 15.78 23.44
CA LEU A 65 0.77 15.92 22.02
C LEU A 65 0.89 17.41 21.63
N PRO A 66 2.05 17.89 21.13
CA PRO A 66 2.20 19.28 20.71
C PRO A 66 1.15 19.67 19.67
N SER A 67 0.61 20.89 19.77
CA SER A 67 -0.50 21.35 18.92
C SER A 67 -0.19 21.22 17.42
N LYS A 68 1.06 21.50 17.02
CA LYS A 68 1.50 21.36 15.62
C LYS A 68 1.41 19.91 15.14
N THR A 69 1.82 18.94 15.95
CA THR A 69 1.75 17.51 15.61
C THR A 69 0.30 17.05 15.55
N ARG A 70 -0.55 17.49 16.49
CA ARG A 70 -1.99 17.19 16.48
C ARG A 70 -2.63 17.66 15.17
N VAL A 71 -2.47 18.93 14.82
CA VAL A 71 -3.06 19.49 13.59
C VAL A 71 -2.56 18.77 12.34
N PHE A 72 -1.28 18.35 12.30
CA PHE A 72 -0.75 17.54 11.20
C PHE A 72 -1.40 16.15 11.12
N VAL A 73 -1.52 15.45 12.25
CA VAL A 73 -2.19 14.13 12.32
C VAL A 73 -3.64 14.25 11.85
N ASP A 74 -4.36 15.27 12.34
CA ASP A 74 -5.75 15.52 11.96
C ASP A 74 -5.88 15.79 10.45
N PHE A 75 -4.97 16.60 9.89
CA PHE A 75 -4.92 16.88 8.45
C PHE A 75 -4.72 15.61 7.61
N VAL A 76 -3.78 14.75 7.99
CA VAL A 76 -3.51 13.49 7.28
C VAL A 76 -4.71 12.54 7.41
N ALA A 77 -5.26 12.39 8.62
CA ALA A 77 -6.42 11.54 8.86
C ALA A 77 -7.65 12.01 8.07
N ASP A 78 -7.89 13.32 7.99
CA ASP A 78 -8.94 13.90 7.15
C ASP A 78 -8.72 13.62 5.67
N ALA A 79 -7.48 13.70 5.17
CA ALA A 79 -7.17 13.39 3.78
C ALA A 79 -7.44 11.93 3.43
N VAL A 80 -7.01 11.00 4.30
CA VAL A 80 -7.26 9.55 4.17
C VAL A 80 -8.76 9.26 4.14
N ARG A 81 -9.53 9.87 5.04
CA ARG A 81 -11.00 9.73 5.09
C ARG A 81 -11.68 10.29 3.84
N ARG A 82 -11.35 11.53 3.43
CA ARG A 82 -11.96 12.19 2.25
C ARG A 82 -11.78 11.41 0.96
N GLN A 83 -10.63 10.75 0.80
CA GLN A 83 -10.30 9.97 -0.39
C GLN A 83 -10.66 8.49 -0.25
N ARG A 84 -11.23 8.07 0.89
CA ARG A 84 -11.57 6.67 1.21
C ARG A 84 -10.38 5.74 1.01
N LEU A 85 -9.17 6.19 1.32
CA LEU A 85 -7.94 5.44 1.03
C LEU A 85 -7.87 4.12 1.78
N ALA A 86 -8.38 4.07 3.02
CA ALA A 86 -8.43 2.83 3.80
C ALA A 86 -9.25 1.73 3.08
N GLU A 87 -10.36 2.10 2.43
CA GLU A 87 -11.20 1.18 1.68
C GLU A 87 -10.55 0.80 0.35
N ARG A 88 -9.96 1.78 -0.35
CA ARG A 88 -9.26 1.56 -1.63
C ARG A 88 -7.99 0.74 -1.49
N PHE A 89 -7.35 0.76 -0.33
CA PHE A 89 -6.16 -0.02 -0.03
C PHE A 89 -6.48 -1.35 0.64
N ALA A 90 -7.75 -1.65 0.90
CA ALA A 90 -8.14 -2.93 1.44
C ALA A 90 -7.72 -4.04 0.47
N GLY A 91 -6.84 -4.93 0.94
CA GLY A 91 -6.39 -6.11 0.18
C GLY A 91 -7.54 -7.08 -0.16
N SER A 92 -8.74 -6.85 0.38
CA SER A 92 -9.96 -7.60 0.09
C SER A 92 -10.76 -7.06 -1.10
N LEU A 93 -10.22 -6.16 -1.93
CA LEU A 93 -10.89 -5.77 -3.18
C LEU A 93 -10.97 -7.00 -4.12
N GLY A 94 -12.07 -7.74 -4.00
CA GLY A 94 -12.37 -9.00 -4.65
C GLY A 94 -13.67 -9.58 -4.10
#